data_AF-A0A060YGW2-F1
#
_entry.id   AF-A0A060YGW2-F1
#
_cell.length_a   1.000
_cell.length_b   1.000
_cell.length_c   1.000
_cell.angle_alpha   90.00
_cell.angle_beta   90.00
_cell.angle_gamma   90.00
#
_symmetry.space_group_name_H-M   'P 1'
#
loop_
_entity.id
_entity.type
_entity.pdbx_description
1 polymer ?
#
loop_
_entity_poly.entity_id
_entity_poly.type
_entity_poly.pdbx_seq_one_letter_code
_entity_poly.pdbx_strand_id
1 'polypeptide(L)'
;MICHPTPSLGGPLLPFLLLLSGVLATIPSNLRTFSPPEGGLTHLVVHNKTGEVYLGAVNWIFKLSSNLTKLRNHVTGPVVDNEKCYPPPGVQSCPHELAQTSNVNKLLLLDYGQNRLIACGSTSQGICQFLRLDDLFKLGEPHHRKEHYLSSVAEAGTMSGVVIGGDAAGGGGGAGKLFVGTPIDGKSEYFPTLSSRKLMANEENADMFSFVYQDEFVSSQLKIPSDTLSKFPAFDIYYIYGFSSEQFVYYLTLQLDTQLTSPDASGEQFFTSKIVRLCVDDPKFYSYVEFPIGCTKDGVEYRLVQDAYLSRPGTKLARSLGISEQDEVLFTVFAQGQKNRAKPPKESALCLFTLRRIKEKIKERIQSCYRGEGKLSLPWLLNKELACINSVSPTFTVCE
;
A
#
# COMPACT_ATOMS: atom_id res chain seq x y z
N MET A 1 38.57 -49.84 -49.87
CA MET A 1 39.76 -50.71 -49.70
C MET A 1 40.74 -49.95 -48.84
N ILE A 2 40.96 -50.39 -47.60
CA ILE A 2 42.24 -50.97 -47.09
C ILE A 2 43.28 -49.85 -46.89
N CYS A 3 43.96 -49.63 -45.76
CA CYS A 3 43.97 -50.17 -44.40
C CYS A 3 44.81 -49.20 -43.53
N HIS A 4 44.64 -49.30 -42.21
CA HIS A 4 45.54 -48.76 -41.17
C HIS A 4 46.99 -49.30 -41.29
N PRO A 5 47.99 -48.67 -40.61
CA PRO A 5 48.29 -49.02 -39.21
C PRO A 5 48.66 -47.83 -38.27
N THR A 6 48.16 -47.89 -37.05
CA THR A 6 48.75 -47.38 -35.78
C THR A 6 49.86 -48.34 -35.30
N PRO A 7 50.87 -47.98 -34.45
CA PRO A 7 50.70 -47.60 -33.01
C PRO A 7 51.75 -46.56 -32.48
N SER A 8 51.48 -45.63 -31.53
CA SER A 8 51.32 -45.68 -30.05
C SER A 8 52.51 -45.07 -29.26
N LEU A 9 52.22 -44.56 -28.04
CA LEU A 9 53.05 -43.94 -26.98
C LEU A 9 53.41 -42.44 -27.19
N GLY A 10 53.17 -41.51 -26.26
CA GLY A 10 52.57 -41.56 -24.93
C GLY A 10 52.64 -40.19 -24.23
N GLY A 11 51.52 -39.79 -23.60
CA GLY A 11 51.40 -38.86 -22.45
C GLY A 11 51.56 -37.33 -22.63
N PRO A 12 51.12 -36.49 -21.67
CA PRO A 12 49.95 -36.61 -20.78
C PRO A 12 48.93 -35.47 -20.98
N LEU A 13 47.67 -35.74 -20.63
CA LEU A 13 46.55 -34.80 -20.59
C LEU A 13 46.68 -33.85 -19.37
N LEU A 14 46.74 -32.54 -19.63
CA LEU A 14 46.52 -31.50 -18.62
C LEU A 14 45.01 -31.21 -18.51
N PRO A 15 44.38 -31.35 -17.33
CA PRO A 15 43.01 -30.92 -17.14
C PRO A 15 42.97 -29.40 -16.94
N PHE A 16 42.32 -28.70 -17.86
CA PHE A 16 42.03 -27.27 -17.76
C PHE A 16 40.92 -27.06 -16.71
N LEU A 17 41.30 -26.89 -15.45
CA LEU A 17 40.38 -26.46 -14.39
C LEU A 17 40.03 -24.98 -14.62
N LEU A 18 38.85 -24.74 -15.19
CA LEU A 18 38.17 -23.45 -15.16
C LEU A 18 37.79 -23.14 -13.70
N LEU A 19 38.62 -22.35 -13.02
CA LEU A 19 38.26 -21.71 -11.76
C LEU A 19 37.14 -20.69 -12.02
N LEU A 20 35.90 -21.09 -11.81
CA LEU A 20 34.79 -20.18 -11.53
C LEU A 20 35.11 -19.45 -10.20
N SER A 21 35.81 -18.32 -10.30
CA SER A 21 35.85 -17.35 -9.23
C SER A 21 34.49 -16.64 -9.19
N GLY A 22 33.53 -17.28 -8.52
CA GLY A 22 32.32 -16.61 -8.07
C GLY A 22 32.73 -15.49 -7.13
N VAL A 23 32.61 -14.25 -7.58
CA VAL A 23 32.67 -13.08 -6.71
C VAL A 23 31.40 -13.13 -5.85
N LEU A 24 31.44 -13.89 -4.75
CA LEU A 24 30.49 -13.67 -3.67
C LEU A 24 30.75 -12.25 -3.19
N ALA A 25 29.77 -11.38 -3.36
CA ALA A 25 29.74 -10.09 -2.69
C ALA A 25 29.85 -10.35 -1.18
N THR A 26 31.04 -10.18 -0.62
CA THR A 26 31.27 -10.28 0.81
C THR A 26 30.54 -9.12 1.47
N ILE A 27 29.41 -9.41 2.11
CA ILE A 27 28.74 -8.49 3.03
C ILE A 27 29.81 -8.05 4.05
N PRO A 28 30.02 -6.74 4.28
CA PRO A 28 30.97 -6.30 5.30
C PRO A 28 30.62 -6.97 6.62
N SER A 29 31.57 -7.69 7.22
CA SER A 29 31.40 -8.51 8.43
C SER A 29 30.99 -7.71 9.68
N ASN A 30 30.82 -6.38 9.57
CA ASN A 30 30.45 -5.46 10.64
C ASN A 30 29.06 -4.81 10.46
N LEU A 31 28.27 -5.19 9.45
CA LEU A 31 26.89 -4.71 9.35
C LEU A 31 26.02 -5.45 10.38
N ARG A 32 25.36 -4.69 11.25
CA ARG A 32 24.32 -5.25 12.14
C ARG A 32 23.16 -5.72 11.26
N THR A 33 22.70 -6.93 11.51
CA THR A 33 21.65 -7.58 10.72
C THR A 33 20.74 -8.39 11.64
N PHE A 34 19.48 -8.49 11.25
CA PHE A 34 18.52 -9.42 11.82
C PHE A 34 18.01 -10.32 10.68
N SER A 35 17.93 -11.61 10.95
CA SER A 35 17.29 -12.57 10.05
C SER A 35 16.23 -13.32 10.84
N PRO A 36 14.96 -13.34 10.38
CA PRO A 36 13.94 -14.12 11.03
C PRO A 36 14.28 -15.62 10.89
N PRO A 37 13.90 -16.45 11.87
CA PRO A 37 14.15 -17.89 11.80
C PRO A 37 13.42 -18.55 10.63
N GLU A 38 12.20 -18.11 10.34
CA GLU A 38 11.33 -18.62 9.28
C GLU A 38 10.43 -17.50 8.75
N GLY A 39 9.93 -17.66 7.51
CA GLY A 39 9.04 -16.70 6.86
C GLY A 39 9.74 -15.49 6.25
N GLY A 40 9.10 -14.87 5.26
CA GLY A 40 9.58 -13.64 4.63
C GLY A 40 9.22 -12.40 5.43
N LEU A 41 10.13 -11.43 5.53
CA LEU A 41 9.82 -10.09 6.05
C LEU A 41 8.96 -9.32 5.05
N THR A 42 8.03 -8.50 5.54
CA THR A 42 7.10 -7.72 4.72
C THR A 42 7.20 -6.23 4.98
N HIS A 43 7.15 -5.81 6.25
CA HIS A 43 7.12 -4.38 6.62
C HIS A 43 8.13 -4.07 7.73
N LEU A 44 8.57 -2.82 7.78
CA LEU A 44 9.44 -2.29 8.82
C LEU A 44 8.93 -0.92 9.22
N VAL A 45 8.80 -0.68 10.52
CA VAL A 45 8.56 0.66 11.08
C VAL A 45 9.46 0.91 12.27
N VAL A 46 10.03 2.11 12.33
CA VAL A 46 10.91 2.55 13.43
C VAL A 46 10.13 3.46 14.35
N HIS A 47 10.25 3.24 15.65
CA HIS A 47 9.66 4.13 16.64
C HIS A 47 10.55 5.37 16.83
N ASN A 48 10.05 6.53 16.44
CA ASN A 48 10.83 7.75 16.28
C ASN A 48 11.54 8.23 17.56
N LYS A 49 11.04 7.90 18.76
CA LYS A 49 11.64 8.31 20.04
C LYS A 49 12.65 7.31 20.61
N THR A 50 12.38 6.01 20.50
CA THR A 50 13.17 4.95 21.14
C THR A 50 14.20 4.33 20.19
N GLY A 51 14.00 4.49 18.88
CA GLY A 51 14.79 3.82 17.86
C GLY A 51 14.54 2.31 17.76
N GLU A 52 13.55 1.79 18.49
CA GLU A 52 13.13 0.40 18.37
C GLU A 52 12.53 0.14 16.99
N VAL A 53 12.78 -1.05 16.46
CA VAL A 53 12.36 -1.45 15.11
C VAL A 53 11.30 -2.54 15.24
N TYR A 54 10.14 -2.31 14.63
CA TYR A 54 9.05 -3.29 14.56
C TYR A 54 9.02 -3.85 13.13
N LEU A 55 9.07 -5.17 13.02
CA LEU A 55 9.08 -5.87 11.73
C LEU A 55 7.83 -6.72 11.58
N GLY A 56 7.13 -6.54 10.47
CA GLY A 56 6.08 -7.43 10.00
C GLY A 56 6.68 -8.52 9.14
N ALA A 57 6.18 -9.74 9.28
CA ALA A 57 6.59 -10.88 8.50
C ALA A 57 5.41 -11.82 8.23
N VAL A 58 5.63 -12.83 7.41
CA VAL A 58 4.71 -13.95 7.28
C VAL A 58 4.73 -14.76 8.59
N ASN A 59 3.59 -14.93 9.24
CA ASN A 59 3.37 -15.64 10.50
C ASN A 59 4.01 -15.01 11.76
N TRP A 60 4.68 -13.86 11.64
CA TRP A 60 5.40 -13.26 12.76
C TRP A 60 5.33 -11.73 12.76
N ILE A 61 5.42 -11.16 13.97
CA ILE A 61 5.78 -9.76 14.20
C ILE A 61 6.96 -9.73 15.17
N PHE A 62 8.00 -8.96 14.86
CA PHE A 62 9.19 -8.85 15.70
C PHE A 62 9.35 -7.43 16.24
N LYS A 63 9.90 -7.33 17.44
CA LYS A 63 10.41 -6.09 18.02
C LYS A 63 11.91 -6.25 18.22
N LEU A 64 12.68 -5.32 17.67
CA LEU A 64 14.12 -5.27 17.75
C LEU A 64 14.57 -3.98 18.44
N SER A 65 15.75 -4.02 19.03
CA SER A 65 16.46 -2.82 19.47
C SER A 65 16.94 -2.00 18.26
N SER A 66 17.41 -0.77 18.51
CA SER A 66 18.08 0.07 17.51
C SER A 66 19.32 -0.58 16.87
N ASN A 67 19.86 -1.63 17.50
CA ASN A 67 21.01 -2.39 17.02
C ASN A 67 20.60 -3.67 16.28
N LEU A 68 19.31 -3.84 15.98
CA LEU A 68 18.71 -5.00 15.32
C LEU A 68 18.78 -6.31 16.14
N THR A 69 19.10 -6.22 17.44
CA THR A 69 18.97 -7.38 18.34
C THR A 69 17.50 -7.63 18.65
N LYS A 70 17.04 -8.88 18.48
CA LYS A 70 15.67 -9.29 18.79
C LYS A 70 15.35 -9.08 20.28
N LEU A 71 14.31 -8.31 20.57
CA LEU A 71 13.78 -8.08 21.91
C LEU A 71 12.57 -8.97 22.19
N ARG A 72 11.63 -9.03 21.25
CA ARG A 72 10.39 -9.82 21.34
C ARG A 72 9.97 -10.34 19.96
N ASN A 73 9.11 -11.35 19.97
CA ASN A 73 8.38 -11.83 18.81
C ASN A 73 6.94 -12.20 19.19
N HIS A 74 6.03 -12.05 18.24
CA HIS A 74 4.62 -12.40 18.33
C HIS A 74 4.27 -13.34 17.17
N VAL A 75 3.61 -14.46 17.46
CA VAL A 75 3.18 -15.42 16.43
C VAL A 75 1.83 -14.97 15.89
N THR A 76 1.73 -14.79 14.57
CA THR A 76 0.48 -14.41 13.89
C THR A 76 -0.10 -15.53 13.02
N GLY A 77 0.63 -16.61 12.81
CA GLY A 77 0.20 -17.79 12.05
C GLY A 77 1.24 -18.93 12.08
N PRO A 78 1.09 -19.97 11.26
CA PRO A 78 -0.05 -20.23 10.37
C PRO A 78 -1.35 -20.49 11.15
N VAL A 79 -2.50 -20.32 10.50
CA VAL A 79 -3.82 -20.57 11.07
C VAL A 79 -4.65 -21.46 10.14
N VAL A 80 -5.59 -22.22 10.70
CA VAL A 80 -6.54 -23.02 9.91
C VAL A 80 -7.59 -22.07 9.34
N ASP A 81 -7.52 -21.83 8.03
CA ASP A 81 -8.36 -20.84 7.35
C ASP A 81 -8.55 -21.21 5.87
N ASN A 82 -9.47 -20.52 5.20
CA ASN A 82 -9.59 -20.55 3.75
C ASN A 82 -10.11 -19.18 3.26
N GLU A 83 -9.43 -18.61 2.27
CA GLU A 83 -9.73 -17.27 1.72
C GLU A 83 -11.15 -17.12 1.17
N LYS A 84 -11.82 -18.23 0.81
CA LYS A 84 -13.18 -18.26 0.27
C LYS A 84 -14.26 -18.18 1.35
N CYS A 85 -13.91 -18.37 2.63
CA CYS A 85 -14.86 -18.33 3.73
C CYS A 85 -15.25 -16.90 4.11
N TYR A 86 -16.54 -16.56 4.02
CA TYR A 86 -17.06 -15.28 4.51
C TYR A 86 -18.39 -15.47 5.25
N PRO A 87 -18.50 -15.06 6.54
CA PRO A 87 -17.42 -14.68 7.47
C PRO A 87 -16.38 -15.80 7.70
N PRO A 88 -15.23 -15.52 8.32
CA PRO A 88 -14.20 -16.52 8.59
C PRO A 88 -14.68 -17.60 9.60
N PRO A 89 -13.99 -18.77 9.67
CA PRO A 89 -14.41 -19.92 10.46
C PRO A 89 -14.63 -19.67 11.96
N GLY A 90 -13.98 -18.64 12.53
CA GLY A 90 -14.17 -18.25 13.93
C GLY A 90 -15.53 -17.62 14.24
N VAL A 91 -16.29 -17.23 13.21
CA VAL A 91 -17.62 -16.59 13.35
C VAL A 91 -18.72 -17.48 12.77
N GLN A 92 -18.48 -18.13 11.64
CA GLN A 92 -19.46 -18.97 10.96
C GLN A 92 -18.79 -20.20 10.35
N SER A 93 -19.49 -21.34 10.38
CA SER A 93 -19.04 -22.57 9.70
C SER A 93 -18.83 -22.33 8.21
N CYS A 94 -17.65 -22.70 7.71
CA CYS A 94 -17.31 -22.55 6.31
C CYS A 94 -17.61 -23.84 5.49
N PRO A 95 -18.22 -23.73 4.31
CA PRO A 95 -18.46 -24.89 3.44
C PRO A 95 -17.23 -25.34 2.65
N HIS A 96 -16.16 -24.54 2.64
CA HIS A 96 -14.91 -24.84 1.96
C HIS A 96 -13.93 -25.57 2.88
N GLU A 97 -13.11 -26.44 2.31
CA GLU A 97 -12.08 -27.17 3.06
C GLU A 97 -11.06 -26.19 3.67
N LEU A 98 -10.84 -26.31 4.98
CA LEU A 98 -9.89 -25.47 5.70
C LEU A 98 -8.49 -26.08 5.67
N ALA A 99 -7.47 -25.24 5.52
CA ALA A 99 -6.08 -25.66 5.50
C ALA A 99 -5.21 -24.76 6.38
N GLN A 100 -4.04 -25.28 6.79
CA GLN A 100 -3.01 -24.46 7.43
C GLN A 100 -2.51 -23.41 6.44
N THR A 101 -2.90 -22.17 6.68
CA THR A 101 -2.65 -21.02 5.80
C THR A 101 -1.73 -20.04 6.50
N SER A 102 -0.70 -19.58 5.79
CA SER A 102 0.21 -18.56 6.33
C SER A 102 -0.45 -17.19 6.38
N ASN A 103 -0.25 -16.47 7.48
CA ASN A 103 -0.75 -15.12 7.69
C ASN A 103 0.30 -14.10 7.27
N VAL A 104 0.08 -13.43 6.14
CA VAL A 104 0.98 -12.39 5.63
C VAL A 104 0.66 -11.07 6.36
N ASN A 105 1.64 -10.46 7.04
CA ASN A 105 1.46 -9.10 7.53
C ASN A 105 1.40 -8.12 6.34
N LYS A 106 0.25 -7.46 6.18
CA LYS A 106 -0.08 -6.57 5.06
C LYS A 106 0.05 -5.09 5.37
N LEU A 107 -0.04 -4.75 6.66
CA LEU A 107 0.06 -3.39 7.15
C LEU A 107 0.65 -3.41 8.56
N LEU A 108 1.53 -2.45 8.83
CA LEU A 108 2.17 -2.27 10.12
C LEU A 108 2.28 -0.78 10.42
N LEU A 109 1.55 -0.30 11.42
CA LEU A 109 1.47 1.12 11.77
C LEU A 109 1.68 1.34 13.27
N LEU A 110 2.44 2.39 13.61
CA LEU A 110 2.57 2.86 14.98
C LEU A 110 1.43 3.83 15.30
N ASP A 111 0.61 3.49 16.29
CA ASP A 111 -0.39 4.38 16.88
C ASP A 111 0.20 4.97 18.17
N TYR A 112 0.95 6.07 18.00
CA TYR A 112 1.59 6.77 19.12
C TYR A 112 0.58 7.33 20.14
N GLY A 113 -0.64 7.65 19.70
CA GLY A 113 -1.67 8.22 20.57
C GLY A 113 -2.18 7.22 21.60
N GLN A 114 -2.19 5.93 21.28
CA GLN A 114 -2.64 4.84 22.16
C GLN A 114 -1.49 3.91 22.60
N ASN A 115 -0.24 4.26 22.32
CA ASN A 115 0.95 3.47 22.65
C ASN A 115 0.87 1.99 22.18
N ARG A 116 0.40 1.79 20.93
CA ARG A 116 0.17 0.45 20.36
C ARG A 116 0.62 0.37 18.90
N LEU A 117 0.80 -0.87 18.45
CA LEU A 117 1.09 -1.26 17.08
C LEU A 117 -0.18 -1.83 16.45
N ILE A 118 -0.58 -1.31 15.30
CA ILE A 118 -1.66 -1.86 14.47
C ILE A 118 -1.01 -2.77 13.43
N ALA A 119 -1.33 -4.07 13.47
CA ALA A 119 -0.79 -5.06 12.56
C ALA A 119 -1.91 -5.84 11.87
N CYS A 120 -2.12 -5.58 10.58
CA CYS A 120 -3.17 -6.26 9.80
C CYS A 120 -2.60 -7.45 9.04
N GLY A 121 -3.27 -8.60 9.18
CA GLY A 121 -2.92 -9.85 8.51
C GLY A 121 -3.71 -10.09 7.23
N SER A 122 -3.43 -11.18 6.53
CA SER A 122 -4.18 -11.62 5.33
C SER A 122 -5.25 -12.66 5.66
N THR A 123 -5.01 -13.51 6.66
CA THR A 123 -5.94 -14.59 7.04
C THR A 123 -7.16 -14.03 7.78
N SER A 124 -8.19 -14.86 7.91
CA SER A 124 -9.47 -14.52 8.52
C SER A 124 -10.11 -13.29 7.89
N GLN A 125 -10.07 -13.21 6.55
CA GLN A 125 -10.57 -12.07 5.77
C GLN A 125 -9.87 -10.73 6.07
N GLY A 126 -8.64 -10.80 6.59
CA GLY A 126 -7.77 -9.64 6.83
C GLY A 126 -8.10 -8.87 8.10
N ILE A 127 -8.29 -9.57 9.21
CA ILE A 127 -8.41 -8.94 10.53
C ILE A 127 -7.09 -8.26 10.95
N CYS A 128 -7.22 -7.27 11.82
CA CYS A 128 -6.07 -6.58 12.41
C CYS A 128 -5.94 -6.92 13.90
N GLN A 129 -4.68 -7.03 14.34
CA GLN A 129 -4.28 -7.17 15.72
C GLN A 129 -3.73 -5.85 16.26
N PHE A 130 -4.00 -5.56 17.52
CA PHE A 130 -3.36 -4.49 18.27
C PHE A 130 -2.35 -5.09 19.24
N LEU A 131 -1.08 -4.68 19.12
CA LEU A 131 0.00 -5.14 20.00
C LEU A 131 0.55 -3.98 20.81
N ARG A 132 0.77 -4.18 22.11
CA ARG A 132 1.44 -3.18 22.95
C ARG A 132 2.88 -2.98 22.49
N LEU A 133 3.32 -1.73 22.40
CA LEU A 133 4.67 -1.40 21.90
C LEU A 133 5.78 -1.99 22.76
N ASP A 134 5.61 -2.05 24.08
CA ASP A 134 6.69 -2.47 24.99
C ASP A 134 7.08 -3.94 24.82
N ASP A 135 6.09 -4.83 24.71
CA ASP A 135 6.29 -6.27 24.83
C ASP A 135 5.58 -7.12 23.76
N LEU A 136 4.89 -6.50 22.80
CA LEU A 136 4.07 -7.14 21.78
C LEU A 136 2.91 -7.99 22.35
N PHE A 137 2.42 -7.66 23.54
CA PHE A 137 1.21 -8.27 24.09
C PHE A 137 -0.01 -7.91 23.23
N LYS A 138 -0.83 -8.90 22.87
CA LYS A 138 -2.06 -8.67 22.09
C LYS A 138 -3.10 -7.98 22.98
N LEU A 139 -3.36 -6.71 22.67
CA LEU A 139 -4.35 -5.87 23.35
C LEU A 139 -5.77 -6.17 22.85
N GLY A 140 -5.91 -6.51 21.57
CA GLY A 140 -7.19 -6.90 20.99
C GLY A 140 -7.06 -7.33 19.54
N GLU A 141 -8.07 -8.06 19.06
CA GLU A 141 -8.20 -8.53 17.69
C GLU A 141 -9.70 -8.58 17.32
N PRO A 142 -10.31 -7.41 17.04
CA PRO A 142 -11.73 -7.35 16.66
C PRO A 142 -11.98 -8.19 15.40
N HIS A 143 -12.98 -9.08 15.47
CA HIS A 143 -13.31 -9.97 14.35
C HIS A 143 -14.81 -10.34 14.26
N HIS A 144 -15.68 -9.71 15.04
CA HIS A 144 -17.11 -10.07 15.08
C HIS A 144 -18.01 -9.33 14.07
N ARG A 145 -17.60 -8.16 13.57
CA ARG A 145 -18.36 -7.33 12.61
C ARG A 145 -17.68 -7.33 11.25
N LYS A 146 -18.45 -7.03 10.19
CA LYS A 146 -17.96 -7.01 8.81
C LYS A 146 -16.85 -5.97 8.62
N GLU A 147 -16.94 -4.86 9.32
CA GLU A 147 -16.01 -3.74 9.33
C GLU A 147 -14.65 -4.11 9.95
N HIS A 148 -14.55 -5.21 10.68
CA HIS A 148 -13.27 -5.71 11.18
C HIS A 148 -12.46 -6.45 10.12
N TYR A 149 -13.10 -6.86 9.02
CA TYR A 149 -12.43 -7.52 7.89
C TYR A 149 -11.98 -6.45 6.89
N LEU A 150 -10.68 -6.36 6.61
CA LEU A 150 -10.15 -5.35 5.69
C LEU A 150 -10.06 -5.87 4.25
N SER A 151 -9.51 -7.08 4.06
CA SER A 151 -9.35 -7.74 2.76
C SER A 151 -8.61 -9.07 2.96
N SER A 152 -8.93 -10.12 2.22
CA SER A 152 -8.19 -11.39 2.29
C SER A 152 -6.93 -11.44 1.42
N VAL A 153 -6.64 -10.41 0.61
CA VAL A 153 -5.54 -10.42 -0.37
C VAL A 153 -4.21 -10.67 0.33
N ALA A 154 -3.50 -11.75 -0.02
CA ALA A 154 -2.27 -12.19 0.64
C ALA A 154 -1.00 -11.62 -0.03
N GLU A 155 -1.04 -10.34 -0.40
CA GLU A 155 0.08 -9.65 -1.04
C GLU A 155 0.60 -8.52 -0.15
N ALA A 156 1.88 -8.57 0.21
CA ALA A 156 2.52 -7.52 1.01
C ALA A 156 2.83 -6.28 0.15
N GLY A 157 2.86 -5.11 0.77
CA GLY A 157 3.21 -3.84 0.09
C GLY A 157 2.13 -3.29 -0.84
N THR A 158 0.91 -3.83 -0.81
CA THR A 158 -0.24 -3.34 -1.61
C THR A 158 -1.35 -2.75 -0.76
N MET A 159 -1.23 -2.82 0.57
CA MET A 159 -2.09 -2.14 1.52
C MET A 159 -1.30 -1.02 2.20
N SER A 160 -1.88 0.18 2.26
CA SER A 160 -1.29 1.33 2.94
C SER A 160 -2.30 1.96 3.87
N GLY A 161 -1.86 2.46 5.01
CA GLY A 161 -2.73 3.15 5.96
C GLY A 161 -2.06 4.34 6.63
N VAL A 162 -2.89 5.29 7.04
CA VAL A 162 -2.49 6.55 7.68
C VAL A 162 -3.33 6.74 8.93
N VAL A 163 -2.66 6.80 10.08
CA VAL A 163 -3.28 7.07 11.39
C VAL A 163 -3.34 8.57 11.62
N ILE A 164 -4.54 9.08 11.88
CA ILE A 164 -4.78 10.45 12.32
C ILE A 164 -5.21 10.40 13.78
N GLY A 165 -4.40 11.00 14.66
CA GLY A 165 -4.70 11.07 16.09
C GLY A 165 -5.95 11.90 16.38
N GLY A 166 -6.67 11.55 17.46
CA GLY A 166 -7.90 12.24 17.86
C GLY A 166 -7.74 13.75 18.04
N ASP A 167 -6.61 14.18 18.62
CA ASP A 167 -6.31 15.60 18.85
C ASP A 167 -5.97 16.37 17.56
N ALA A 168 -5.50 15.67 16.52
CA ALA A 168 -5.15 16.26 15.22
C ALA A 168 -6.35 16.38 14.27
N ALA A 169 -7.50 15.78 14.61
CA ALA A 169 -8.72 15.78 13.80
C ALA A 169 -9.64 17.00 14.07
N GLY A 170 -9.09 18.10 14.59
CA GLY A 170 -9.78 19.41 14.69
C GLY A 170 -11.01 19.48 15.62
N GLY A 171 -11.45 18.39 16.23
CA GLY A 171 -12.61 18.32 17.11
C GLY A 171 -12.28 17.69 18.46
N GLY A 172 -12.41 18.46 19.54
CA GLY A 172 -12.01 18.09 20.89
C GLY A 172 -12.33 16.65 21.29
N GLY A 173 -11.29 15.87 21.62
CA GLY A 173 -11.41 14.56 22.25
C GLY A 173 -12.04 13.45 21.39
N GLY A 174 -12.12 13.60 20.07
CA GLY A 174 -12.64 12.56 19.17
C GLY A 174 -11.76 11.30 19.12
N ALA A 175 -12.36 10.15 18.80
CA ALA A 175 -11.62 8.92 18.54
C ALA A 175 -10.65 9.10 17.35
N GLY A 176 -9.52 8.40 17.36
CA GLY A 176 -8.57 8.43 16.24
C GLY A 176 -9.21 7.92 14.95
N LYS A 177 -8.63 8.27 13.80
CA LYS A 177 -9.08 7.79 12.48
C LYS A 177 -7.97 6.99 11.81
N LEU A 178 -8.33 5.89 11.16
CA LEU A 178 -7.48 5.14 10.24
C LEU A 178 -8.02 5.32 8.83
N PHE A 179 -7.25 5.99 7.98
CA PHE A 179 -7.46 5.89 6.54
C PHE A 179 -6.70 4.65 6.07
N VAL A 180 -7.34 3.76 5.33
CA VAL A 180 -6.70 2.54 4.83
C VAL A 180 -7.17 2.23 3.42
N GLY A 181 -6.19 2.00 2.54
CA GLY A 181 -6.37 1.55 1.17
C GLY A 181 -5.86 0.11 1.01
N THR A 182 -6.62 -0.73 0.33
CA THR A 182 -6.29 -2.15 0.09
C THR A 182 -6.86 -2.66 -1.24
N PRO A 183 -6.18 -3.60 -1.91
CA PRO A 183 -6.80 -4.41 -2.95
C PRO A 183 -7.90 -5.30 -2.38
N ILE A 184 -8.84 -5.70 -3.22
CA ILE A 184 -10.04 -6.44 -2.83
C ILE A 184 -10.24 -7.78 -3.55
N ASP A 185 -9.46 -8.06 -4.61
CA ASP A 185 -9.54 -9.32 -5.39
C ASP A 185 -10.97 -9.66 -5.82
N GLY A 186 -11.64 -8.67 -6.42
CA GLY A 186 -13.02 -8.79 -6.92
C GLY A 186 -14.12 -8.83 -5.86
N LYS A 187 -13.79 -8.83 -4.56
CA LYS A 187 -14.77 -8.94 -3.45
C LYS A 187 -15.41 -7.59 -3.07
N SER A 188 -15.95 -6.86 -4.05
CA SER A 188 -16.46 -5.49 -3.85
C SER A 188 -17.65 -5.38 -2.90
N GLU A 189 -18.46 -6.44 -2.81
CA GLU A 189 -19.58 -6.49 -1.86
C GLU A 189 -19.08 -6.52 -0.41
N TYR A 190 -17.94 -7.17 -0.16
CA TYR A 190 -17.40 -7.39 1.18
C TYR A 190 -16.52 -6.24 1.65
N PHE A 191 -15.62 -5.76 0.79
CA PHE A 191 -14.58 -4.81 1.19
C PHE A 191 -14.62 -3.52 0.37
N PRO A 192 -14.51 -2.35 1.01
CA PRO A 192 -14.10 -1.14 0.32
C PRO A 192 -12.62 -1.16 -0.01
N THR A 193 -12.25 -0.56 -1.13
CA THR A 193 -10.84 -0.42 -1.53
C THR A 193 -10.16 0.72 -0.79
N LEU A 194 -10.88 1.79 -0.44
CA LEU A 194 -10.41 2.90 0.40
C LEU A 194 -11.45 3.21 1.47
N SER A 195 -11.04 3.42 2.72
CA SER A 195 -11.98 3.72 3.82
C SER A 195 -11.36 4.59 4.90
N SER A 196 -12.22 5.33 5.61
CA SER A 196 -11.88 6.06 6.84
C SER A 196 -12.64 5.43 7.99
N ARG A 197 -11.89 4.84 8.92
CA ARG A 197 -12.38 3.98 9.99
C ARG A 197 -12.03 4.56 11.36
N LYS A 198 -12.84 4.29 12.36
CA LYS A 198 -12.63 4.71 13.75
C LYS A 198 -11.56 3.86 14.41
N LEU A 199 -10.67 4.49 15.16
CA LEU A 199 -9.72 3.87 16.08
C LEU A 199 -10.15 4.19 17.51
N MET A 200 -10.74 3.19 18.17
CA MET A 200 -11.23 3.31 19.54
C MET A 200 -10.06 3.21 20.52
N ALA A 201 -10.20 3.82 21.71
CA ALA A 201 -9.19 3.72 22.77
C ALA A 201 -9.09 2.28 23.29
N ASN A 202 -10.23 1.64 23.58
CA ASN A 202 -10.28 0.22 23.95
C ASN A 202 -10.21 -0.66 22.68
N GLU A 203 -9.21 -1.53 22.60
CA GLU A 203 -8.96 -2.45 21.49
C GLU A 203 -10.03 -3.52 21.30
N GLU A 204 -10.80 -3.84 22.33
CA GLU A 204 -11.91 -4.81 22.26
C GLU A 204 -13.26 -4.14 21.93
N ASN A 205 -13.29 -2.81 21.79
CA ASN A 205 -14.52 -2.10 21.48
C ASN A 205 -15.08 -2.55 20.12
N ALA A 206 -16.35 -2.95 20.10
CA ALA A 206 -17.01 -3.44 18.90
C ALA A 206 -17.15 -2.38 17.78
N ASP A 207 -17.01 -1.09 18.10
CA ASP A 207 -16.99 0.01 17.13
C ASP A 207 -15.60 0.25 16.52
N MET A 208 -14.58 -0.52 16.93
CA MET A 208 -13.27 -0.51 16.29
C MET A 208 -13.42 -0.77 14.78
N PHE A 209 -12.70 -0.01 13.97
CA PHE A 209 -12.76 -0.05 12.51
C PHE A 209 -14.12 0.24 11.86
N SER A 210 -15.15 0.59 12.62
CA SER A 210 -16.40 1.08 12.04
C SER A 210 -16.14 2.35 11.23
N PHE A 211 -16.92 2.61 10.18
CA PHE A 211 -16.73 3.82 9.36
C PHE A 211 -16.91 5.08 10.22
N VAL A 212 -16.14 6.13 9.90
CA VAL A 212 -16.26 7.43 10.59
C VAL A 212 -17.69 7.97 10.48
N TYR A 213 -18.26 7.87 9.28
CA TYR A 213 -19.65 8.19 8.99
C TYR A 213 -20.26 7.09 8.10
N GLN A 214 -21.49 6.70 8.41
CA GLN A 214 -22.25 5.71 7.66
C GLN A 214 -23.72 6.10 7.67
N ASP A 215 -24.26 6.28 6.48
CA ASP A 215 -25.67 6.53 6.20
C ASP A 215 -26.12 5.62 5.04
N GLU A 216 -27.42 5.54 4.79
CA GLU A 216 -28.02 4.69 3.74
C GLU A 216 -27.48 5.04 2.33
N PHE A 217 -27.13 6.30 2.10
CA PHE A 217 -26.68 6.80 0.79
C PHE A 217 -25.17 6.98 0.67
N VAL A 218 -24.52 7.40 1.76
CA VAL A 218 -23.10 7.81 1.74
C VAL A 218 -22.41 7.27 2.98
N SER A 219 -21.21 6.76 2.81
CA SER A 219 -20.37 6.26 3.90
C SER A 219 -18.94 6.72 3.68
N SER A 220 -18.13 6.74 4.74
CA SER A 220 -16.70 7.09 4.69
C SER A 220 -15.86 5.97 4.04
N GLN A 221 -16.25 5.51 2.86
CA GLN A 221 -15.61 4.45 2.11
C GLN A 221 -15.84 4.61 0.60
N LEU A 222 -14.96 3.98 -0.17
CA LEU A 222 -15.05 3.86 -1.62
C LEU A 222 -14.98 2.38 -2.00
N LYS A 223 -15.99 1.90 -2.72
CA LYS A 223 -16.09 0.53 -3.23
C LYS A 223 -15.89 0.51 -4.74
N ILE A 224 -15.30 -0.56 -5.25
CA ILE A 224 -15.21 -0.80 -6.69
C ILE A 224 -16.61 -1.23 -7.18
N PRO A 225 -17.23 -0.54 -8.15
CA PRO A 225 -18.53 -0.95 -8.68
C PRO A 225 -18.50 -2.36 -9.28
N SER A 226 -19.56 -3.14 -9.07
CA SER A 226 -19.71 -4.47 -9.67
C SER A 226 -19.72 -4.43 -11.20
N ASP A 227 -20.22 -3.36 -11.80
CA ASP A 227 -20.19 -3.15 -13.25
C ASP A 227 -18.76 -3.02 -13.79
N THR A 228 -17.88 -2.35 -13.05
CA THR A 228 -16.45 -2.24 -13.38
C THR A 228 -15.78 -3.61 -13.34
N LEU A 229 -16.05 -4.41 -12.30
CA LEU A 229 -15.49 -5.76 -12.17
C LEU A 229 -16.07 -6.73 -13.20
N SER A 230 -17.34 -6.56 -13.58
CA SER A 230 -17.97 -7.38 -14.61
C SER A 230 -17.35 -7.12 -15.98
N LYS A 231 -17.00 -5.86 -16.26
CA LYS A 231 -16.33 -5.46 -17.51
C LYS A 231 -14.83 -5.74 -17.49
N PHE A 232 -14.18 -5.57 -16.34
CA PHE A 232 -12.74 -5.78 -16.15
C PHE A 232 -12.50 -6.66 -14.92
N PRO A 233 -12.58 -7.99 -15.05
CA PRO A 233 -12.49 -8.93 -13.92
C PRO A 233 -11.19 -8.84 -13.12
N ALA A 234 -10.11 -8.38 -13.75
CA ALA A 234 -8.80 -8.20 -13.12
C ALA A 234 -8.57 -6.78 -12.56
N PHE A 235 -9.58 -5.90 -12.57
CA PHE A 235 -9.45 -4.55 -12.03
C PHE A 235 -9.31 -4.60 -10.50
N ASP A 236 -8.24 -4.02 -9.99
CA ASP A 236 -8.02 -3.81 -8.56
C ASP A 236 -7.16 -2.55 -8.35
N ILE A 237 -7.10 -2.06 -7.10
CA ILE A 237 -6.32 -0.88 -6.71
C ILE A 237 -5.28 -1.29 -5.67
N TYR A 238 -4.00 -1.16 -6.04
CA TYR A 238 -2.88 -1.47 -5.17
C TYR A 238 -2.34 -0.17 -4.55
N TYR A 239 -2.30 -0.07 -3.22
CA TYR A 239 -1.89 1.12 -2.48
C TYR A 239 -0.44 0.96 -2.02
N ILE A 240 0.48 1.58 -2.75
CA ILE A 240 1.94 1.38 -2.61
C ILE A 240 2.51 2.23 -1.48
N TYR A 241 2.05 3.47 -1.34
CA TYR A 241 2.51 4.37 -0.29
C TYR A 241 1.38 5.29 0.16
N GLY A 242 1.26 5.51 1.47
CA GLY A 242 0.29 6.42 2.08
C GLY A 242 0.94 7.36 3.08
N PHE A 243 0.55 8.62 3.08
CA PHE A 243 1.08 9.63 4.01
C PHE A 243 0.06 10.72 4.31
N SER A 244 0.19 11.37 5.46
CA SER A 244 -0.50 12.62 5.77
C SER A 244 0.42 13.81 5.48
N SER A 245 -0.19 14.92 5.06
CA SER A 245 0.48 16.20 4.85
C SER A 245 -0.55 17.29 5.10
N GLU A 246 -0.26 18.20 6.04
CA GLU A 246 -1.20 19.23 6.48
C GLU A 246 -2.56 18.60 6.89
N GLN A 247 -3.69 19.09 6.38
CA GLN A 247 -5.03 18.55 6.62
C GLN A 247 -5.49 17.47 5.61
N PHE A 248 -4.55 16.84 4.91
CA PHE A 248 -4.84 15.87 3.84
C PHE A 248 -4.17 14.52 4.06
N VAL A 249 -4.77 13.49 3.46
CA VAL A 249 -4.20 12.16 3.32
C VAL A 249 -4.00 11.87 1.84
N TYR A 250 -2.82 11.38 1.49
CA TYR A 250 -2.42 11.05 0.14
C TYR A 250 -2.08 9.57 0.00
N TYR A 251 -2.33 9.03 -1.19
CA TYR A 251 -1.88 7.70 -1.57
C TYR A 251 -1.25 7.70 -2.95
N LEU A 252 -0.19 6.93 -3.14
CA LEU A 252 0.24 6.48 -4.46
C LEU A 252 -0.36 5.11 -4.72
N THR A 253 -1.10 5.01 -5.80
CA THR A 253 -1.83 3.82 -6.20
C THR A 253 -1.37 3.34 -7.55
N LEU A 254 -1.49 2.04 -7.77
CA LEU A 254 -1.40 1.44 -9.09
C LEU A 254 -2.74 0.81 -9.43
N GLN A 255 -3.29 1.16 -10.58
CA GLN A 255 -4.61 0.73 -11.03
C GLN A 255 -4.51 0.17 -12.44
N LEU A 256 -5.39 -0.76 -12.79
CA LEU A 256 -5.56 -1.16 -14.19
C LEU A 256 -6.06 0.04 -15.00
N ASP A 257 -5.41 0.32 -16.12
CA ASP A 257 -5.81 1.35 -17.05
C ASP A 257 -6.94 0.84 -17.93
N THR A 258 -8.18 1.15 -17.55
CA THR A 258 -9.40 0.69 -18.23
C THR A 258 -9.59 1.30 -19.63
N GLN A 259 -8.78 2.30 -20.00
CA GLN A 259 -8.84 2.93 -21.32
C GLN A 259 -7.87 2.27 -22.30
N LEU A 260 -6.72 1.79 -21.80
CA LEU A 260 -5.69 1.10 -22.59
C LEU A 260 -5.84 -0.43 -22.57
N THR A 261 -6.44 -0.98 -21.51
CA THR A 261 -6.62 -2.43 -21.34
C THR A 261 -7.91 -2.88 -22.02
N SER A 262 -7.83 -3.97 -22.80
CA SER A 262 -9.03 -4.62 -23.34
C SER A 262 -9.86 -5.23 -22.21
N PRO A 263 -11.21 -5.15 -22.26
CA PRO A 263 -12.10 -5.91 -21.37
C PRO A 263 -11.92 -7.44 -21.45
N ASP A 264 -11.37 -7.95 -22.56
CA ASP A 264 -11.15 -9.38 -22.74
C ASP A 264 -10.11 -9.91 -21.75
N ALA A 265 -10.42 -10.99 -21.04
CA ALA A 265 -9.54 -11.59 -20.03
C ALA A 265 -8.20 -12.11 -20.59
N SER A 266 -8.12 -12.35 -21.90
CA SER A 266 -6.88 -12.72 -22.62
C SER A 266 -6.06 -11.50 -23.08
N GLY A 267 -6.61 -10.29 -22.92
CA GLY A 267 -5.99 -9.05 -23.30
C GLY A 267 -4.79 -8.71 -22.42
N GLU A 268 -3.89 -7.91 -22.96
CA GLU A 268 -2.73 -7.41 -22.22
C GLU A 268 -3.17 -6.37 -21.19
N GLN A 269 -2.72 -6.52 -19.95
CA GLN A 269 -3.07 -5.64 -18.84
C GLN A 269 -2.08 -4.47 -18.76
N PHE A 270 -2.62 -3.25 -18.83
CA PHE A 270 -1.86 -2.02 -18.65
C PHE A 270 -2.21 -1.38 -17.32
N PHE A 271 -1.22 -0.84 -16.64
CA PHE A 271 -1.35 -0.23 -15.33
C PHE A 271 -0.90 1.23 -15.37
N THR A 272 -1.57 2.06 -14.60
CA THR A 272 -1.27 3.49 -14.47
C THR A 272 -1.15 3.85 -13.00
N SER A 273 -0.03 4.48 -12.64
CA SER A 273 0.14 5.03 -11.29
C SER A 273 -0.65 6.31 -11.13
N LYS A 274 -1.33 6.46 -10.00
CA LYS A 274 -2.08 7.68 -9.66
C LYS A 274 -1.77 8.15 -8.25
N ILE A 275 -1.73 9.47 -8.06
CA ILE A 275 -1.79 10.07 -6.74
C ILE A 275 -3.25 10.37 -6.37
N VAL A 276 -3.67 9.89 -5.21
CA VAL A 276 -4.99 10.09 -4.62
C VAL A 276 -4.85 11.07 -3.46
N ARG A 277 -5.85 11.93 -3.24
CA ARG A 277 -5.94 12.81 -2.06
C ARG A 277 -7.35 12.81 -1.48
N LEU A 278 -7.44 12.84 -0.15
CA LEU A 278 -8.64 13.07 0.65
C LEU A 278 -8.36 14.11 1.73
N CYS A 279 -9.39 14.81 2.18
CA CYS A 279 -9.31 15.60 3.40
C CYS A 279 -9.48 14.72 4.64
N VAL A 280 -8.82 15.12 5.74
CA VAL A 280 -8.98 14.46 7.04
C VAL A 280 -10.39 14.64 7.61
N ASP A 281 -10.99 15.82 7.39
CA ASP A 281 -12.31 16.21 7.92
C ASP A 281 -13.41 16.21 6.86
N ASP A 282 -13.36 15.21 5.97
CA ASP A 282 -14.42 14.93 5.02
C ASP A 282 -15.03 13.54 5.28
N PRO A 283 -16.05 13.45 6.17
CA PRO A 283 -16.71 12.18 6.45
C PRO A 283 -17.47 11.60 5.25
N LYS A 284 -17.77 12.42 4.23
CA LYS A 284 -18.59 12.01 3.06
C LYS A 284 -17.77 11.60 1.84
N PHE A 285 -16.43 11.71 1.91
CA PHE A 285 -15.50 11.32 0.84
C PHE A 285 -15.65 12.13 -0.47
N TYR A 286 -16.31 13.29 -0.44
CA TYR A 286 -16.46 14.17 -1.60
C TYR A 286 -15.15 14.86 -2.04
N SER A 287 -14.17 14.92 -1.16
CA SER A 287 -12.82 15.46 -1.42
C SER A 287 -11.92 14.52 -2.21
N TYR A 288 -12.39 13.31 -2.56
CA TYR A 288 -11.63 12.34 -3.33
C TYR A 288 -11.22 12.92 -4.67
N VAL A 289 -9.92 12.92 -4.93
CA VAL A 289 -9.35 13.25 -6.24
C VAL A 289 -8.25 12.25 -6.59
N GLU A 290 -8.10 11.94 -7.87
CA GLU A 290 -7.00 11.12 -8.39
C GLU A 290 -6.41 11.73 -9.66
N PHE A 291 -5.08 11.67 -9.77
CA PHE A 291 -4.33 12.16 -10.93
C PHE A 291 -3.29 11.14 -11.35
N PRO A 292 -3.17 10.81 -12.66
CA PRO A 292 -2.04 10.04 -13.16
C PRO A 292 -0.72 10.71 -12.79
N ILE A 293 0.24 9.91 -12.33
CA ILE A 293 1.57 10.37 -11.93
C ILE A 293 2.64 9.47 -12.55
N GLY A 294 3.78 10.06 -12.87
CA GLY A 294 4.92 9.40 -13.48
C GLY A 294 5.91 10.44 -14.00
N CYS A 295 6.95 9.97 -14.65
CA CYS A 295 7.99 10.82 -15.19
C CYS A 295 8.51 10.25 -16.51
N THR A 296 9.17 11.12 -17.28
CA THR A 296 9.80 10.76 -18.55
C THR A 296 11.26 11.14 -18.53
N LYS A 297 12.09 10.34 -19.20
CA LYS A 297 13.50 10.62 -19.41
C LYS A 297 13.87 10.21 -20.83
N ASP A 298 14.38 11.15 -21.62
CA ASP A 298 14.83 10.90 -23.00
C ASP A 298 13.78 10.19 -23.89
N GLY A 299 12.50 10.54 -23.71
CA GLY A 299 11.38 9.94 -24.44
C GLY A 299 10.85 8.61 -23.86
N VAL A 300 11.50 8.05 -22.84
CA VAL A 300 11.06 6.84 -22.13
C VAL A 300 10.11 7.21 -20.99
N GLU A 301 8.98 6.51 -20.89
CA GLU A 301 8.00 6.70 -19.82
C GLU A 301 8.20 5.74 -18.65
N TYR A 302 8.08 6.26 -17.43
CA TYR A 302 8.11 5.50 -16.18
C TYR A 302 6.79 5.74 -15.43
N ARG A 303 5.92 4.72 -15.42
CA ARG A 303 4.51 4.83 -14.97
C ARG A 303 4.12 3.82 -13.89
N LEU A 304 5.03 2.96 -13.44
CA LEU A 304 4.75 1.93 -12.42
C LEU A 304 5.44 2.28 -11.11
N VAL A 305 4.74 2.89 -10.15
CA VAL A 305 5.31 3.25 -8.85
C VAL A 305 5.75 1.99 -8.10
N GLN A 306 6.95 2.03 -7.54
CA GLN A 306 7.56 0.94 -6.77
C GLN A 306 7.60 1.28 -5.28
N ASP A 307 7.94 2.52 -4.96
CA ASP A 307 7.97 3.05 -3.60
C ASP A 307 7.98 4.58 -3.62
N ALA A 308 7.70 5.21 -2.48
CA ALA A 308 7.81 6.64 -2.29
C ALA A 308 8.14 7.04 -0.86
N TYR A 309 8.63 8.26 -0.70
CA TYR A 309 9.00 8.80 0.60
C TYR A 309 8.77 10.31 0.65
N LEU A 310 7.86 10.73 1.55
CA LEU A 310 7.67 12.14 1.88
C LEU A 310 8.82 12.62 2.77
N SER A 311 9.40 13.76 2.44
CA SER A 311 10.47 14.34 3.25
C SER A 311 10.54 15.86 3.09
N ARG A 312 11.43 16.47 3.88
CA ARG A 312 11.81 17.87 3.72
C ARG A 312 13.08 17.98 2.89
N PRO A 313 13.17 18.93 1.95
CA PRO A 313 14.29 19.05 1.01
C PRO A 313 15.59 19.52 1.68
N GLY A 314 15.50 20.22 2.83
CA GLY A 314 16.64 20.92 3.42
C GLY A 314 17.14 22.08 2.54
N THR A 315 18.08 22.87 3.06
CA THR A 315 18.49 24.16 2.47
C THR A 315 18.94 24.07 1.00
N LYS A 316 19.77 23.08 0.67
CA LYS A 316 20.38 22.99 -0.68
C LYS A 316 19.33 22.67 -1.74
N LEU A 317 18.56 21.60 -1.52
CA LEU A 317 17.54 21.18 -2.49
C LEU A 317 16.39 22.18 -2.55
N ALA A 318 15.99 22.77 -1.43
CA ALA A 318 14.96 23.82 -1.40
C ALA A 318 15.35 25.00 -2.30
N ARG A 319 16.60 25.48 -2.19
CA ARG A 319 17.13 26.56 -3.03
C ARG A 319 17.15 26.18 -4.52
N SER A 320 17.58 24.97 -4.86
CA SER A 320 17.61 24.50 -6.26
C SER A 320 16.22 24.34 -6.87
N LEU A 321 15.22 24.01 -6.05
CA LEU A 321 13.82 23.85 -6.48
C LEU A 321 13.00 25.14 -6.40
N GLY A 322 13.54 26.22 -5.83
CA GLY A 322 12.82 27.47 -5.63
C GLY A 322 11.61 27.31 -4.69
N ILE A 323 11.78 26.53 -3.62
CA ILE A 323 10.76 26.25 -2.59
C ILE A 323 11.29 26.60 -1.19
N SER A 324 10.40 26.67 -0.21
CA SER A 324 10.75 26.83 1.21
C SER A 324 11.41 25.57 1.75
N GLU A 325 12.27 25.70 2.77
CA GLU A 325 12.80 24.54 3.52
C GLU A 325 11.71 23.80 4.32
N GLN A 326 10.59 24.47 4.57
CA GLN A 326 9.41 23.90 5.21
C GLN A 326 8.48 23.20 4.21
N ASP A 327 8.65 23.43 2.91
CA ASP A 327 7.85 22.75 1.89
C ASP A 327 8.22 21.26 1.84
N GLU A 328 7.23 20.42 1.62
CA GLU A 328 7.43 18.98 1.51
C GLU A 328 7.71 18.56 0.07
N VAL A 329 8.55 17.54 -0.08
CA VAL A 329 8.89 16.91 -1.34
C VAL A 329 8.65 15.40 -1.26
N LEU A 330 8.10 14.85 -2.33
CA LEU A 330 7.82 13.43 -2.49
C LEU A 330 8.86 12.84 -3.45
N PHE A 331 9.72 11.98 -2.91
CA PHE A 331 10.58 11.11 -3.70
C PHE A 331 9.81 9.87 -4.10
N THR A 332 9.96 9.42 -5.34
CA THR A 332 9.21 8.29 -5.90
C THR A 332 10.09 7.48 -6.84
N VAL A 333 10.01 6.16 -6.78
CA VAL A 333 10.66 5.28 -7.76
C VAL A 333 9.60 4.71 -8.70
N PHE A 334 9.83 4.82 -10.01
CA PHE A 334 8.97 4.23 -11.03
C PHE A 334 9.75 3.23 -11.89
N ALA A 335 9.14 2.09 -12.21
CA ALA A 335 9.62 1.20 -13.28
C ALA A 335 9.10 1.67 -14.64
N GLN A 336 9.84 1.31 -15.69
CA GLN A 336 9.56 1.66 -17.08
C GLN A 336 8.23 1.05 -17.57
N GLY A 337 7.54 1.81 -18.42
CA GLY A 337 6.34 1.35 -19.13
C GLY A 337 5.13 1.21 -18.22
N GLN A 338 4.16 0.38 -18.63
CA GLN A 338 2.84 0.22 -18.00
C GLN A 338 2.44 -1.26 -17.86
N LYS A 339 3.35 -2.21 -18.06
CA LYS A 339 3.04 -3.65 -18.13
C LYS A 339 3.65 -4.41 -16.96
N ASN A 340 3.15 -5.62 -16.70
CA ASN A 340 3.76 -6.58 -15.77
C ASN A 340 3.95 -6.04 -14.34
N ARG A 341 2.90 -5.50 -13.70
CA ARG A 341 2.96 -5.04 -12.30
C ARG A 341 3.66 -6.07 -11.39
N ALA A 342 3.25 -7.33 -11.46
CA ALA A 342 3.74 -8.37 -10.54
C ALA A 342 5.25 -8.62 -10.67
N LYS A 343 5.83 -8.30 -11.84
CA LYS A 343 7.26 -8.41 -12.10
C LYS A 343 7.71 -7.28 -13.03
N PRO A 344 7.88 -6.06 -12.48
CA PRO A 344 8.19 -4.88 -13.27
C PRO A 344 9.55 -5.01 -13.98
N PRO A 345 9.78 -4.24 -15.05
CA PRO A 345 11.08 -4.15 -15.68
C PRO A 345 12.18 -3.72 -14.71
N LYS A 346 13.42 -4.16 -14.96
CA LYS A 346 14.59 -3.73 -14.17
C LYS A 346 14.88 -2.24 -14.33
N GLU A 347 14.51 -1.67 -15.47
CA GLU A 347 14.72 -0.26 -15.74
C GLU A 347 13.79 0.60 -14.88
N SER A 348 14.38 1.49 -14.08
CA SER A 348 13.67 2.32 -13.12
C SER A 348 14.25 3.73 -13.05
N ALA A 349 13.43 4.68 -12.61
CA ALA A 349 13.79 6.08 -12.44
C ALA A 349 13.36 6.58 -11.05
N LEU A 350 14.26 7.29 -10.37
CA LEU A 350 13.95 8.08 -9.18
C LEU A 350 13.48 9.47 -9.63
N CYS A 351 12.25 9.80 -9.30
CA CYS A 351 11.59 11.05 -9.65
C CYS A 351 11.20 11.83 -8.39
N LEU A 352 11.02 13.13 -8.54
CA LEU A 352 10.75 14.06 -7.45
C LEU A 352 9.55 14.95 -7.78
N PHE A 353 8.65 15.09 -6.82
CA PHE A 353 7.49 15.97 -6.92
C PHE A 353 7.45 16.91 -5.71
N THR A 354 7.27 18.21 -5.92
CA THR A 354 7.00 19.13 -4.83
C THR A 354 5.52 19.05 -4.47
N LEU A 355 5.19 18.97 -3.17
CA LEU A 355 3.79 18.91 -2.75
C LEU A 355 3.05 20.19 -3.12
N ARG A 356 3.74 21.33 -3.15
CA ARG A 356 3.22 22.60 -3.69
C ARG A 356 2.67 22.44 -5.11
N ARG A 357 3.45 21.86 -6.03
CA ARG A 357 3.02 21.67 -7.44
C ARG A 357 1.88 20.67 -7.57
N ILE A 358 1.88 19.61 -6.76
CA ILE A 358 0.75 18.66 -6.69
C ILE A 358 -0.51 19.40 -6.24
N LYS A 359 -0.45 20.18 -5.16
CA LYS A 359 -1.58 20.98 -4.65
C LYS A 359 -2.09 21.97 -5.69
N GLU A 360 -1.20 22.68 -6.37
CA GLU A 360 -1.55 23.60 -7.47
C GLU A 360 -2.29 22.87 -8.59
N LYS A 361 -1.80 21.71 -9.05
CA LYS A 361 -2.47 20.93 -10.11
C LYS A 361 -3.85 20.42 -9.69
N ILE A 362 -4.00 19.98 -8.45
CA ILE A 362 -5.30 19.58 -7.92
C ILE A 362 -6.25 20.79 -7.86
N LYS A 363 -5.78 21.92 -7.33
CA LYS A 363 -6.55 23.16 -7.23
C LYS A 363 -7.01 23.66 -8.59
N GLU A 364 -6.11 23.73 -9.58
CA GLU A 364 -6.41 24.11 -10.96
C GLU A 364 -7.51 23.24 -11.56
N ARG A 365 -7.41 21.91 -11.36
CA ARG A 365 -8.38 20.96 -11.92
C ARG A 365 -9.75 21.07 -11.27
N ILE A 366 -9.80 21.23 -9.95
CA ILE A 366 -11.04 21.45 -9.19
C ILE A 366 -11.70 22.75 -9.65
N GLN A 367 -10.93 23.85 -9.72
CA GLN A 367 -11.44 25.15 -10.20
C GLN A 367 -11.97 25.08 -11.63
N SER A 368 -11.30 24.34 -12.52
CA SER A 368 -11.79 24.09 -13.89
C SER A 368 -13.13 23.34 -13.89
N CYS A 369 -13.26 22.30 -13.07
CA CYS A 369 -14.53 21.58 -12.96
C CYS A 369 -15.66 22.47 -12.41
N TYR A 370 -15.37 23.35 -11.44
CA TYR A 370 -16.36 24.30 -10.92
C TYR A 370 -16.76 25.39 -11.92
N ARG A 371 -16.00 25.61 -13.00
CA ARG A 371 -16.43 26.44 -14.14
C ARG A 371 -17.33 25.68 -15.13
N GLY A 372 -17.64 24.41 -14.85
CA GLY A 372 -18.39 23.53 -15.74
C GLY A 372 -17.57 22.96 -16.89
N GLU A 373 -16.24 23.03 -16.82
CA GLU A 373 -15.36 22.58 -17.91
C GLU A 373 -15.10 21.06 -17.83
N GLY A 374 -15.46 20.35 -18.90
CA GLY A 374 -15.16 18.93 -19.05
C GLY A 374 -16.04 18.00 -18.21
N LYS A 375 -15.46 16.87 -17.80
CA LYS A 375 -16.14 15.79 -17.06
C LYS A 375 -15.30 15.37 -15.86
N LEU A 376 -15.86 14.62 -14.91
CA LEU A 376 -15.10 14.13 -13.75
C LEU A 376 -14.00 13.11 -14.12
N SER A 377 -14.23 12.30 -15.17
CA SER A 377 -13.28 11.33 -15.73
C SER A 377 -12.65 10.38 -14.69
N LEU A 378 -13.51 9.68 -13.94
CA LEU A 378 -13.15 8.58 -13.02
C LEU A 378 -13.68 7.25 -13.59
N PRO A 379 -13.03 6.65 -14.59
CA PRO A 379 -13.62 5.60 -15.43
C PRO A 379 -13.96 4.31 -14.67
N TRP A 380 -13.22 4.01 -13.59
CA TRP A 380 -13.45 2.82 -12.78
C TRP A 380 -14.57 2.99 -11.76
N LEU A 381 -14.84 4.23 -11.34
CA LEU A 381 -15.83 4.54 -10.31
C LEU A 381 -17.19 4.92 -10.91
N LEU A 382 -17.16 5.62 -12.05
CA LEU A 382 -18.34 6.16 -12.70
C LEU A 382 -18.61 5.39 -13.99
N ASN A 383 -19.67 4.58 -13.99
CA ASN A 383 -20.14 3.84 -15.17
C ASN A 383 -20.44 4.74 -16.37
N LYS A 384 -20.86 5.98 -16.11
CA LYS A 384 -21.08 7.03 -17.11
C LYS A 384 -20.32 8.26 -16.69
N GLU A 385 -19.59 8.86 -17.63
CA GLU A 385 -18.89 10.10 -17.35
C GLU A 385 -19.88 11.23 -17.02
N LEU A 386 -19.76 11.78 -15.83
CA LEU A 386 -20.56 12.92 -15.38
C LEU A 386 -19.89 14.23 -15.79
N ALA A 387 -20.69 15.16 -16.30
CA ALA A 387 -20.23 16.51 -16.63
C ALA A 387 -19.93 17.29 -15.35
N CYS A 388 -18.90 18.14 -15.43
CA CYS A 388 -18.61 19.09 -14.38
C CYS A 388 -19.74 20.13 -14.28
N ILE A 389 -20.19 20.43 -13.06
CA ILE A 389 -21.29 21.36 -12.82
C ILE A 389 -20.72 22.74 -12.47
N ASN A 390 -21.14 23.76 -13.23
CA ASN A 390 -20.77 25.15 -12.93
C ASN A 390 -21.38 25.61 -11.60
N SER A 391 -20.56 26.19 -10.73
CA SER A 391 -21.01 26.75 -9.45
C SER A 391 -20.57 28.21 -9.32
N VAL A 392 -21.50 29.09 -8.98
CA VAL A 392 -21.29 30.55 -8.90
C VAL A 392 -20.56 30.97 -7.60
N SER A 393 -20.27 30.03 -6.70
CA SER A 393 -19.51 30.30 -5.47
C SER A 393 -18.06 29.82 -5.61
N PRO A 394 -17.08 30.72 -5.79
CA PRO A 394 -15.66 30.36 -5.87
C PRO A 394 -15.05 30.00 -4.51
N THR A 395 -15.83 30.04 -3.41
CA THR A 395 -15.38 29.84 -2.02
C THR A 395 -15.68 28.45 -1.46
N PHE A 396 -15.77 27.41 -2.29
CA PHE A 396 -15.61 26.04 -1.78
C PHE A 396 -14.12 25.69 -1.77
N THR A 397 -13.44 26.14 -0.73
CA THR A 397 -12.18 25.54 -0.31
C THR A 397 -12.50 24.13 0.14
N VAL A 398 -12.19 23.15 -0.70
CA VAL A 398 -12.17 21.74 -0.30
C VAL A 398 -11.02 21.60 0.71
N CYS A 399 -11.37 21.93 1.96
CA CYS A 399 -10.57 21.79 3.18
C CYS A 399 -9.36 22.74 3.31
N GLU A 400 -9.49 24.03 2.99
CA GLU A 400 -8.57 25.08 3.52
C GLU A 400 -9.24 25.85 4.65
#